data_AF-A0A6A8DFQ3-F1
#
_entry.id   AF-A0A6A8DFQ3-F1
#
_cell.length_a   1.000
_cell.length_b   1.000
_cell.length_c   1.000
_cell.angle_alpha   90.00
_cell.angle_beta   90.00
_cell.angle_gamma   90.00
#
_symmetry.space_group_name_H-M   'P 1'
#
loop_
_entity.id
_entity.type
_entity.pdbx_description
1 polymer ?
#
loop_
_entity_poly.entity_id
_entity_poly.type
_entity_poly.pdbx_seq_one_letter_code
_entity_poly.pdbx_strand_id
1 'polypeptide(L)'
;MVAVKLDTIIEGMELDMEEIQTYLNHETGEVVTLSSDALRMAEDDEPLENLLDWQQDEVKIAIEVVENWDIYTDLPSQFEIDDIG
;
A
#
# COMPACT_ATOMS: atom_id res chain seq x y z
N MET A 1 3.96 11.88 -36.22
CA MET A 1 4.08 12.66 -34.97
C MET A 1 3.07 12.05 -34.01
N VAL A 2 3.53 11.39 -32.95
CA VAL A 2 2.65 10.68 -32.01
C VAL A 2 2.30 11.64 -30.87
N ALA A 3 1.01 11.88 -30.66
CA ALA A 3 0.51 12.60 -29.51
C ALA A 3 0.38 11.60 -28.35
N VAL A 4 1.14 11.83 -27.28
CA VAL A 4 1.05 11.02 -26.05
C VAL A 4 0.00 11.66 -25.15
N LYS A 5 -0.93 10.86 -24.63
CA LYS A 5 -1.95 11.33 -23.67
C LYS A 5 -1.30 11.49 -22.30
N LEU A 6 -1.72 12.52 -21.56
CA LEU A 6 -1.28 12.72 -20.17
C LEU A 6 -1.60 11.50 -19.28
N ASP A 7 -2.73 10.82 -19.49
CA ASP A 7 -3.03 9.51 -18.88
C ASP A 7 -1.86 8.53 -19.00
N THR A 8 -1.29 8.39 -20.19
CA THR A 8 -0.20 7.43 -20.45
C THR A 8 1.11 7.82 -19.78
N ILE A 9 1.26 9.08 -19.38
CA ILE A 9 2.40 9.57 -18.60
C ILE A 9 2.12 9.37 -17.10
N ILE A 10 0.88 9.53 -16.65
CA ILE A 10 0.44 9.22 -15.27
C ILE A 10 0.55 7.71 -15.00
N GLU A 11 0.07 6.88 -15.92
CA GLU A 11 0.29 5.43 -15.96
C GLU A 11 1.78 5.05 -15.98
N GLY A 12 2.67 5.97 -16.41
CA GLY A 12 4.12 5.78 -16.42
C GLY A 12 4.85 6.30 -15.17
N MET A 13 4.20 7.14 -14.36
CA MET A 13 4.74 7.74 -13.14
C MET A 13 4.29 6.99 -11.88
N GLU A 14 3.18 6.25 -11.92
CA GLU A 14 2.79 5.27 -10.89
C GLU A 14 3.58 3.96 -10.97
N LEU A 15 4.54 3.84 -11.90
CA LEU A 15 5.25 2.58 -12.17
C LEU A 15 6.44 2.25 -11.25
N ASP A 16 6.96 3.15 -10.41
CA ASP A 16 8.18 2.83 -9.64
C ASP A 16 8.29 3.71 -8.37
N MET A 17 8.35 3.06 -7.20
CA MET A 17 8.66 3.61 -5.85
C MET A 17 7.50 4.07 -4.93
N GLU A 18 6.32 3.46 -4.96
CA GLU A 18 5.54 3.40 -3.72
C GLU A 18 6.22 2.40 -2.79
N GLU A 19 6.73 2.87 -1.65
CA GLU A 19 7.27 2.01 -0.60
C GLU A 19 6.11 1.17 -0.07
N ILE A 20 6.04 -0.07 -0.54
CA ILE A 20 5.01 -1.03 -0.15
C ILE A 20 5.46 -1.80 1.09
N GLN A 21 4.55 -1.93 2.04
CA GLN A 21 4.72 -2.78 3.21
C GLN A 21 3.77 -3.96 3.11
N THR A 22 4.24 -5.14 3.52
CA THR A 22 3.43 -6.37 3.47
C THR A 22 3.20 -6.85 4.89
N TYR A 23 1.96 -7.27 5.19
CA TYR A 23 1.57 -7.74 6.50
C TYR A 23 0.90 -9.10 6.41
N LEU A 24 1.15 -9.94 7.41
CA LEU A 24 0.47 -11.21 7.63
C LEU A 24 -0.51 -11.07 8.79
N ASN A 25 -1.80 -11.31 8.56
CA ASN A 25 -2.78 -11.55 9.60
C ASN A 25 -2.59 -12.98 10.13
N HIS A 26 -2.20 -13.15 11.40
CA HIS A 26 -1.90 -14.49 11.93
C HIS A 26 -3.14 -15.27 12.39
N GLU A 27 -4.31 -14.63 12.49
CA GLU A 27 -5.56 -15.31 12.82
C GLU A 27 -6.17 -15.98 11.59
N THR A 28 -6.12 -15.30 10.43
CA THR A 28 -6.71 -15.79 9.18
C THR A 28 -5.67 -16.42 8.24
N GLY A 29 -4.40 -16.04 8.39
CA GLY A 29 -3.32 -16.38 7.46
C GLY A 29 -3.32 -15.51 6.19
N GLU A 30 -4.10 -14.42 6.15
CA GLU A 30 -4.17 -13.51 5.01
C GLU A 30 -2.93 -12.63 4.91
N VAL A 31 -2.46 -12.39 3.68
CA VAL A 31 -1.35 -11.48 3.40
C VAL A 31 -1.88 -10.27 2.65
N VAL A 32 -1.62 -9.09 3.18
CA VAL A 32 -2.01 -7.81 2.57
C VAL A 32 -0.75 -7.01 2.25
N THR A 33 -0.77 -6.33 1.10
CA THR A 33 0.29 -5.40 0.70
C THR A 33 -0.34 -4.03 0.57
N LEU A 34 0.26 -3.06 1.24
CA LEU A 34 -0.26 -1.70 1.36
C LEU A 34 0.84 -0.72 0.99
N SER A 35 0.48 0.36 0.32
CA SER A 35 1.39 1.47 0.13
C SER A 35 1.60 2.25 1.43
N SER A 36 2.77 2.86 1.56
CA SER A 36 3.06 3.77 2.68
C SER A 36 2.10 4.96 2.73
N ASP A 37 1.55 5.38 1.59
CA ASP A 37 0.55 6.45 1.55
C ASP A 37 -0.76 5.98 2.18
N ALA A 38 -1.23 4.78 1.84
CA ALA A 38 -2.42 4.20 2.43
C ALA A 38 -2.30 4.01 3.95
N LEU A 39 -1.13 3.58 4.42
CA LEU A 39 -0.82 3.46 5.85
C LEU A 39 -0.84 4.83 6.55
N ARG A 40 -0.22 5.85 5.97
CA ARG A 40 -0.23 7.20 6.55
C ARG A 40 -1.64 7.77 6.61
N MET A 41 -2.43 7.60 5.54
CA MET A 41 -3.81 8.04 5.50
C MET A 41 -4.66 7.36 6.58
N ALA A 42 -4.42 6.08 6.84
CA ALA A 42 -5.07 5.33 7.90
C ALA A 42 -4.70 5.84 9.30
N GLU A 43 -3.43 6.18 9.53
CA GLU A 43 -2.95 6.72 10.81
C GLU A 43 -3.50 8.12 11.10
N ASP A 44 -3.61 8.98 10.07
CA ASP A 44 -4.04 10.37 10.18
C ASP A 44 -5.58 10.56 10.05
N ASP A 45 -6.35 9.48 9.85
CA ASP A 45 -7.80 9.50 9.59
C ASP A 45 -8.16 10.42 8.40
N GLU A 46 -7.36 10.36 7.32
CA GLU A 46 -7.53 11.23 6.16
C GLU A 46 -8.82 10.90 5.37
N PRO A 47 -9.51 11.91 4.79
CA PRO A 47 -10.76 11.70 4.09
C PRO A 47 -10.56 10.98 2.74
N LEU A 48 -11.32 9.90 2.54
CA LEU A 48 -11.23 9.01 1.37
C LEU A 48 -12.01 9.52 0.12
N GLU A 49 -12.79 10.59 0.26
CA GLU A 49 -13.76 11.03 -0.77
C GLU A 49 -13.12 11.45 -2.11
N ASN A 50 -11.83 11.82 -2.09
CA ASN A 50 -11.10 12.25 -3.28
C ASN A 50 -10.31 11.13 -3.95
N LEU A 51 -10.31 9.93 -3.36
CA LEU A 51 -9.58 8.77 -3.85
C LEU A 51 -10.42 7.95 -4.82
N LEU A 52 -9.74 7.22 -5.70
CA LEU A 52 -10.37 6.20 -6.53
C LEU A 52 -10.83 5.03 -5.65
N ASP A 53 -11.85 4.28 -6.07
CA ASP A 53 -12.43 3.19 -5.28
C ASP A 53 -11.38 2.19 -4.77
N TRP A 54 -10.41 1.83 -5.62
CA TRP A 54 -9.35 0.90 -5.25
C TRP A 54 -8.40 1.47 -4.17
N GLN A 55 -8.11 2.77 -4.22
CA GLN A 55 -7.32 3.45 -3.19
C GLN A 55 -8.10 3.55 -1.89
N GLN A 56 -9.41 3.80 -1.96
CA GLN A 56 -10.26 3.80 -0.77
C GLN A 56 -10.28 2.43 -0.10
N ASP A 57 -10.36 1.36 -0.89
CA ASP A 57 -10.34 -0.01 -0.36
C ASP A 57 -8.97 -0.34 0.26
N GLU A 58 -7.87 0.12 -0.36
CA GLU A 58 -6.53 -0.03 0.22
C GLU A 58 -6.41 0.69 1.57
N VAL A 59 -6.85 1.95 1.68
CA VAL A 59 -6.82 2.70 2.95
C VAL A 59 -7.69 2.04 4.01
N LYS A 60 -8.84 1.45 3.65
CA LYS A 60 -9.67 0.70 4.61
C LYS A 60 -8.93 -0.52 5.19
N ILE A 61 -8.20 -1.25 4.35
CA ILE A 61 -7.38 -2.37 4.81
C ILE A 61 -6.24 -1.85 5.69
N ALA A 62 -5.63 -0.72 5.32
CA ALA A 62 -4.62 -0.07 6.15
C ALA A 62 -5.16 0.36 7.52
N ILE A 63 -6.38 0.89 7.60
CA ILE A 63 -7.07 1.19 8.86
C ILE A 63 -7.23 -0.09 9.69
N GLU A 64 -7.67 -1.19 9.09
CA GLU A 64 -7.79 -2.48 9.80
C GLU A 64 -6.45 -2.95 10.38
N VAL A 65 -5.36 -2.82 9.61
CA VAL A 65 -4.00 -3.17 10.05
C VAL A 65 -3.55 -2.29 11.22
N VAL A 66 -3.75 -0.97 11.12
CA VAL A 66 -3.35 0.01 12.15
C VAL A 66 -4.17 -0.20 13.44
N GLU A 67 -5.48 -0.40 13.34
CA GLU A 67 -6.36 -0.63 14.48
C GLU A 67 -6.13 -1.98 15.16
N ASN A 68 -5.65 -2.99 14.42
CA ASN A 68 -5.43 -4.34 14.92
C ASN A 68 -3.95 -4.74 14.81
N TRP A 69 -3.01 -3.82 15.06
CA TRP A 69 -1.58 -4.09 14.88
C TRP A 69 -1.10 -5.36 15.62
N ASP A 70 -1.72 -5.72 16.75
CA ASP A 70 -1.39 -6.94 17.48
C ASP A 70 -1.63 -8.23 16.67
N ILE A 71 -2.56 -8.25 15.70
CA ILE A 71 -2.87 -9.43 14.87
C ILE A 71 -2.06 -9.47 13.56
N TYR A 72 -1.42 -8.36 13.20
CA TYR A 72 -0.61 -8.24 12.01
C TYR A 72 0.88 -8.34 12.34
N THR A 73 1.66 -8.86 11.40
CA THR A 73 3.11 -8.85 11.49
C THR A 73 3.66 -8.38 10.16
N ASP A 74 4.53 -7.38 10.20
CA ASP A 74 5.25 -6.91 9.03
C ASP A 74 6.12 -8.03 8.47
N LEU A 75 6.02 -8.24 7.17
CA LEU A 75 6.88 -9.15 6.44
C LEU A 75 8.05 -8.34 5.86
N PRO A 76 9.29 -8.82 6.04
CA PRO A 76 10.45 -8.15 5.47
C PRO A 76 10.27 -8.05 3.96
N SER A 77 10.60 -6.89 3.42
CA SER A 77 10.54 -6.70 1.97
C SER A 77 11.60 -7.58 1.30
N GLN A 78 11.37 -7.98 0.05
CA GLN A 78 12.37 -8.73 -0.73
C GLN A 78 13.74 -8.01 -0.81
N PHE A 79 13.76 -6.69 -0.62
CA PHE A 79 14.96 -5.86 -0.60
C PHE A 79 15.78 -5.99 0.69
N GLU A 80 15.18 -6.44 1.81
CA GLU A 80 15.88 -6.67 3.08
C GLU A 80 16.48 -8.08 3.19
N ILE A 81 15.97 -9.03 2.39
CA ILE A 81 16.45 -10.42 2.39
C ILE A 81 17.83 -10.53 1.71
N ASP A 82 18.19 -9.60 0.83
CA ASP A 82 19.50 -9.59 0.14
C ASP A 82 20.69 -9.12 1.01
N ASP A 83 20.47 -8.52 2.20
CA ASP A 83 21.56 -8.09 3.11
C ASP A 83 22.02 -9.19 4.09
N ILE A 84 21.27 -10.28 4.21
CA ILE A 84 21.60 -11.46 5.02
C ILE A 84 22.23 -12.55 4.15
N GLY A 85 23.39 -12.24 3.55
CA GLY A 85 24.21 -13.16 2.74
C GLY A 85 25.70 -13.00 2.92
#